data_AF-A0A1E5SHA8-F1
#
_entry.id   AF-A0A1E5SHA8-F1
#
_cell.length_a   1.000
_cell.length_b   1.000
_cell.length_c   1.000
_cell.angle_alpha   90.00
_cell.angle_beta   90.00
_cell.angle_gamma   90.00
#
_symmetry.space_group_name_H-M   'P 1'
#
loop_
_entity.id
_entity.type
_entity.pdbx_description
1 polymer ?
#
loop_
_entity_poly.entity_id
_entity_poly.type
_entity_poly.pdbx_seq_one_letter_code
_entity_poly.pdbx_strand_id
1 'polypeptide(L)'
;MKKSILIIVLFLSFKFINAQQSFTKTENFLITTEIKDKTKLHAPFVVNLVHAEDQSKKISTFKIEDTELFEDIFVTTLKNPGLVGVSEVIKMEIEYLGCCAHVEAYYYMVKDDNTIVPLPRIKNVYCENSDRDFQYIFPNQEFGVKGNILETQTFYKEMLKDVKYVNSMKSFVWNGGIVLDSNITAIASN
;
A
#
# COMPACT_ATOMS: atom_id res chain seq x y z
N MET A 1 -13.87 54.40 33.57
CA MET A 1 -12.85 54.02 32.56
C MET A 1 -11.81 53.12 33.21
N LYS A 2 -11.71 51.87 32.77
CA LYS A 2 -10.46 51.13 32.47
C LYS A 2 -10.90 49.76 31.91
N LYS A 3 -10.83 49.63 30.59
CA LYS A 3 -11.10 48.38 29.87
C LYS A 3 -9.94 47.44 30.16
N SER A 4 -10.17 46.39 30.94
CA SER A 4 -9.20 45.31 31.09
C SER A 4 -9.29 44.43 29.85
N ILE A 5 -8.38 44.65 28.90
CA ILE A 5 -8.25 43.82 27.70
C ILE A 5 -7.62 42.50 28.15
N LEU A 6 -8.43 41.45 28.13
CA LEU A 6 -8.02 40.07 28.38
C LEU A 6 -7.24 39.58 27.15
N ILE A 7 -5.90 39.62 27.19
CA ILE A 7 -5.08 39.05 26.13
C ILE A 7 -4.74 37.61 26.53
N ILE A 8 -5.60 36.67 26.15
CA ILE A 8 -5.25 35.25 26.09
C ILE A 8 -4.46 35.07 24.80
N VAL A 9 -3.13 35.09 24.90
CA VAL A 9 -2.27 34.62 23.80
C VAL A 9 -2.36 33.10 23.82
N LEU A 10 -3.34 32.57 23.09
CA LEU A 10 -3.43 31.15 22.79
C LEU A 10 -2.34 30.85 21.74
N PHE A 11 -1.13 30.57 22.20
CA PHE A 11 -0.12 29.87 21.39
C PHE A 11 -0.66 28.45 21.14
N LEU A 12 -1.59 28.31 20.21
CA LEU A 12 -1.82 27.06 19.50
C LEU A 12 -0.56 26.85 18.66
N SER A 13 0.48 26.32 19.30
CA SER A 13 1.51 25.57 18.62
C SER A 13 0.81 24.36 18.00
N PHE A 14 0.19 24.55 16.84
CA PHE A 14 -0.08 23.47 15.91
C PHE A 14 1.30 22.93 15.53
N LYS A 15 1.82 22.03 16.36
CA LYS A 15 2.76 21.03 15.88
C LYS A 15 1.95 20.20 14.89
N PHE A 16 1.93 20.64 13.63
CA PHE A 16 1.71 19.74 12.51
C PHE A 16 2.86 18.74 12.59
N ILE A 17 2.68 17.73 13.43
CA ILE A 17 3.40 16.48 13.31
C ILE A 17 2.89 15.98 11.96
N ASN A 18 3.66 16.23 10.90
CA ASN A 18 3.51 15.49 9.65
C ASN A 18 3.90 14.05 10.00
N ALA A 19 2.99 13.33 10.66
CA ALA A 19 3.08 11.91 10.86
C ALA A 19 2.97 11.34 9.44
N GLN A 20 4.13 11.04 8.87
CA GLN A 20 4.25 10.34 7.61
C GLN A 20 3.29 9.15 7.62
N GLN A 21 2.37 9.12 6.67
CA GLN A 21 1.30 8.12 6.70
C GLN A 21 1.85 6.81 6.15
N SER A 22 1.82 5.77 6.97
CA SER A 22 2.13 4.40 6.58
C SER A 22 0.84 3.64 6.31
N PHE A 23 0.96 2.53 5.59
CA PHE A 23 -0.12 1.55 5.53
C PHE A 23 -0.37 0.98 6.92
N THR A 24 -1.63 0.94 7.34
CA THR A 24 -2.04 0.38 8.63
C THR A 24 -3.06 -0.72 8.43
N LYS A 25 -3.10 -1.69 9.36
CA LYS A 25 -4.15 -2.71 9.38
C LYS A 25 -5.53 -2.05 9.36
N THR A 26 -6.45 -2.67 8.64
CA THR A 26 -7.82 -2.17 8.45
C THR A 26 -8.85 -3.20 8.87
N GLU A 27 -10.00 -2.72 9.31
CA GLU A 27 -11.20 -3.53 9.57
C GLU A 27 -12.29 -3.28 8.52
N ASN A 28 -12.09 -2.30 7.63
CA ASN A 28 -13.07 -1.91 6.60
C ASN A 28 -13.09 -2.88 5.41
N PHE A 29 -12.04 -3.69 5.27
CA PHE A 29 -11.85 -4.63 4.18
C PHE A 29 -11.50 -6.00 4.72
N LEU A 30 -12.14 -7.03 4.18
CA LEU A 30 -12.00 -8.40 4.63
C LEU A 30 -11.62 -9.32 3.47
N ILE A 31 -10.96 -10.42 3.84
CA ILE A 31 -10.69 -11.54 2.97
C ILE A 31 -11.74 -12.62 3.25
N THR A 32 -12.42 -13.07 2.19
CA THR A 32 -13.30 -14.24 2.25
C THR A 32 -12.77 -15.32 1.33
N THR A 33 -12.78 -16.57 1.81
CA THR A 33 -12.20 -17.70 1.07
C THR A 33 -13.28 -18.72 0.73
N GLU A 34 -13.31 -19.14 -0.53
CA GLU A 34 -14.14 -20.21 -1.05
C GLU A 34 -13.24 -21.35 -1.56
N ILE A 35 -13.43 -22.56 -1.01
CA ILE A 35 -12.74 -23.76 -1.49
C ILE A 35 -13.58 -24.38 -2.60
N LYS A 36 -13.10 -24.31 -3.84
CA LYS A 36 -13.88 -24.73 -5.02
C LYS A 36 -14.09 -26.23 -5.15
N ASP A 37 -13.17 -27.05 -4.66
CA ASP A 37 -13.25 -28.51 -4.83
C ASP A 37 -12.62 -29.24 -3.63
N LYS A 38 -13.43 -29.56 -2.62
CA LYS A 38 -12.94 -30.24 -1.40
C LYS A 38 -12.45 -31.68 -1.65
N THR A 39 -12.58 -32.21 -2.87
CA THR A 39 -12.21 -33.60 -3.20
C THR A 39 -10.79 -33.74 -3.76
N LYS A 40 -10.15 -32.63 -4.14
CA LYS A 40 -8.76 -32.60 -4.61
C LYS A 40 -7.81 -32.25 -3.48
N LEU A 41 -6.77 -33.06 -3.32
CA LEU A 41 -5.58 -32.69 -2.56
C LEU A 41 -4.98 -31.45 -3.26
N HIS A 42 -4.86 -30.33 -2.56
CA HIS A 42 -4.41 -29.02 -3.08
C HIS A 42 -5.38 -28.31 -4.04
N ALA A 43 -6.67 -28.38 -3.75
CA ALA A 43 -7.66 -27.60 -4.48
C ALA A 43 -7.40 -26.09 -4.33
N PRO A 44 -7.46 -25.30 -5.42
CA PRO A 44 -7.17 -23.88 -5.36
C PRO A 44 -8.12 -23.13 -4.42
N PHE A 45 -7.60 -22.16 -3.69
CA PHE A 45 -8.42 -21.26 -2.90
C PHE A 45 -8.87 -20.10 -3.77
N VAL A 46 -10.17 -19.81 -3.76
CA VAL A 46 -10.69 -18.56 -4.32
C VAL A 46 -10.82 -17.58 -3.19
N VAL A 47 -10.06 -16.50 -3.28
CA VAL A 47 -10.04 -15.44 -2.27
C VAL A 47 -10.71 -14.21 -2.84
N ASN A 48 -11.64 -13.62 -2.09
CA ASN A 48 -12.24 -12.34 -2.44
C ASN A 48 -11.83 -11.28 -1.42
N LEU A 49 -11.36 -10.15 -1.92
CA LEU A 49 -11.25 -8.91 -1.15
C LEU A 49 -12.59 -8.18 -1.23
N VAL A 50 -13.21 -7.92 -0.09
CA VAL A 50 -14.57 -7.34 0.00
C VAL A 50 -14.63 -6.22 1.02
N HIS A 51 -15.65 -5.37 0.92
CA HIS A 51 -15.99 -4.43 2.00
C HIS A 51 -16.55 -5.19 3.21
N ALA A 52 -16.17 -4.76 4.42
CA ALA A 52 -16.63 -5.38 5.66
C ALA A 52 -18.14 -5.18 5.91
N GLU A 53 -18.64 -3.97 5.62
CA GLU A 53 -20.05 -3.60 5.81
C GLU A 53 -20.99 -4.29 4.81
N ASP A 54 -20.48 -4.64 3.62
CA ASP A 54 -21.24 -5.31 2.57
C ASP A 54 -20.32 -6.24 1.78
N GLN A 55 -20.27 -7.51 2.20
CA GLN A 55 -19.42 -8.52 1.59
C GLN A 55 -19.84 -8.89 0.16
N SER A 56 -21.01 -8.44 -0.31
CA SER A 56 -21.41 -8.59 -1.72
C SER A 56 -20.63 -7.64 -2.65
N LYS A 57 -20.10 -6.54 -2.11
CA LYS A 57 -19.23 -5.60 -2.82
C LYS A 57 -17.81 -6.15 -2.89
N LYS A 58 -17.59 -6.96 -3.92
CA LYS A 58 -16.27 -7.51 -4.25
C LYS A 58 -15.39 -6.43 -4.89
N ILE A 59 -14.20 -6.25 -4.33
CA ILE A 59 -13.15 -5.36 -4.84
C ILE A 59 -12.28 -6.12 -5.83
N SER A 60 -11.90 -7.35 -5.48
CA SER A 60 -11.13 -8.23 -6.35
C SER A 60 -11.32 -9.69 -5.95
N THR A 61 -11.10 -10.58 -6.91
CA THR A 61 -11.09 -12.03 -6.71
C THR A 61 -9.79 -12.61 -7.23
N PHE A 62 -9.17 -13.47 -6.44
CA PHE A 62 -7.90 -14.12 -6.72
C PHE A 62 -8.07 -15.62 -6.63
N LYS A 63 -7.20 -16.33 -7.35
CA LYS A 63 -7.09 -17.77 -7.25
C LYS A 63 -5.68 -18.08 -6.77
N ILE A 64 -5.59 -18.71 -5.60
CA ILE A 64 -4.35 -19.24 -5.05
C ILE A 64 -4.24 -20.68 -5.53
N GLU A 65 -3.35 -20.91 -6.50
CA GLU A 65 -3.12 -22.24 -7.08
C GLU A 65 -2.19 -23.07 -6.18
N ASP A 66 -1.10 -22.47 -5.68
CA ASP A 66 -0.08 -23.14 -4.87
C ASP A 66 -0.45 -23.13 -3.37
N THR A 67 -1.54 -23.81 -3.02
CA THR A 67 -2.06 -23.81 -1.63
C THR A 67 -1.13 -24.48 -0.62
N GLU A 68 -0.15 -25.28 -1.07
CA GLU A 68 0.86 -25.90 -0.20
C GLU A 68 1.86 -24.89 0.35
N LEU A 69 2.20 -23.89 -0.45
CA LEU A 69 3.19 -22.87 -0.10
C LEU A 69 2.52 -21.61 0.46
N PHE A 70 1.20 -21.54 0.41
CA PHE A 70 0.44 -20.40 0.92
C PHE A 70 0.59 -20.30 2.44
N GLU A 71 0.98 -19.13 2.92
CA GLU A 71 1.08 -18.83 4.36
C GLU A 71 -0.07 -17.97 4.84
N ASP A 72 -0.15 -16.72 4.37
CA ASP A 72 -1.14 -15.75 4.88
C ASP A 72 -1.47 -14.64 3.86
N ILE A 73 -2.52 -13.87 4.17
CA ILE A 73 -2.94 -12.68 3.44
C ILE A 73 -3.07 -11.50 4.39
N PHE A 74 -2.35 -10.42 4.09
CA PHE A 74 -2.40 -9.18 4.85
C PHE A 74 -3.16 -8.11 4.08
N VAL A 75 -4.09 -7.43 4.74
CA VAL A 75 -4.79 -6.27 4.19
C VAL A 75 -4.51 -5.05 5.05
N THR A 76 -4.01 -4.01 4.40
CA THR A 76 -3.72 -2.72 5.01
C THR A 76 -4.24 -1.60 4.15
N THR A 77 -4.41 -0.40 4.72
CA THR A 77 -4.90 0.78 4.00
C THR A 77 -4.03 2.00 4.27
N LEU A 78 -3.94 2.86 3.27
CA LEU A 78 -3.38 4.20 3.37
C LEU A 78 -4.50 5.20 3.10
N LYS A 79 -4.93 5.93 4.14
CA LYS A 79 -5.96 6.97 4.00
C LYS A 79 -5.37 8.24 3.42
N ASN A 80 -6.15 8.95 2.62
CA ASN A 80 -5.79 10.22 1.98
C ASN A 80 -4.39 10.19 1.36
N PRO A 81 -4.17 9.39 0.29
CA PRO A 81 -2.84 9.21 -0.32
C PRO A 81 -2.24 10.50 -0.90
N GLY A 82 -2.94 11.64 -0.85
CA GLY A 82 -2.50 12.90 -1.44
C GLY A 82 -2.71 12.96 -2.95
N LEU A 83 -3.63 12.13 -3.48
CA LEU A 83 -4.08 12.11 -4.87
C LEU A 83 -5.49 12.68 -4.95
N VAL A 84 -5.73 13.62 -5.86
CA VAL A 84 -7.05 14.25 -6.03
C VAL A 84 -8.09 13.20 -6.43
N GLY A 85 -9.20 13.12 -5.70
CA GLY A 85 -10.29 12.19 -6.02
C GLY A 85 -10.06 10.76 -5.55
N VAL A 86 -9.03 10.50 -4.74
CA VAL A 86 -8.73 9.18 -4.13
C VAL A 86 -8.80 9.32 -2.62
N SER A 87 -9.70 8.56 -2.01
CA SER A 87 -9.97 8.61 -0.56
C SER A 87 -9.01 7.72 0.22
N GLU A 88 -8.70 6.53 -0.30
CA GLU A 88 -7.78 5.58 0.31
C GLU A 88 -7.16 4.62 -0.71
N VAL A 89 -6.07 3.97 -0.31
CA VAL A 89 -5.44 2.88 -1.05
C VAL A 89 -5.48 1.63 -0.19
N ILE A 90 -5.99 0.54 -0.74
CA ILE A 90 -5.95 -0.78 -0.13
C ILE A 90 -4.71 -1.50 -0.65
N LYS A 91 -3.89 -2.04 0.24
CA LYS A 91 -2.77 -2.93 -0.09
C LYS A 91 -3.09 -4.31 0.45
N MET A 92 -3.10 -5.28 -0.45
CA MET A 92 -3.24 -6.69 -0.12
C MET A 92 -1.94 -7.41 -0.47
N GLU A 93 -1.38 -8.14 0.48
CA GLU A 93 -0.17 -8.95 0.30
C GLU A 93 -0.52 -10.41 0.50
N ILE A 94 -0.15 -11.26 -0.45
CA ILE A 94 -0.27 -12.71 -0.35
C ILE A 94 1.14 -13.26 -0.18
N GLU A 95 1.38 -13.97 0.91
CA GLU A 95 2.67 -14.55 1.23
C GLU A 95 2.68 -16.05 0.92
N TYR A 96 3.78 -16.48 0.30
CA TYR A 96 4.10 -17.87 0.06
C TYR A 96 5.48 -18.20 0.61
N LEU A 97 5.62 -19.32 1.30
CA LEU A 97 6.88 -19.76 1.88
C LEU A 97 7.31 -21.10 1.28
N GLY A 98 8.47 -21.07 0.63
CA GLY A 98 9.17 -22.25 0.15
C GLY A 98 10.64 -22.20 0.56
N CYS A 99 11.55 -22.38 -0.40
CA CYS A 99 12.98 -22.14 -0.16
C CYS A 99 13.33 -20.64 0.04
N CYS A 100 12.47 -19.75 -0.47
CA CYS A 100 12.48 -18.32 -0.22
C CYS A 100 11.04 -17.88 0.11
N ALA A 101 10.89 -16.72 0.73
CA ALA A 101 9.58 -16.10 0.90
C ALA A 101 9.22 -15.30 -0.37
N HIS A 102 8.02 -15.51 -0.89
CA HIS A 102 7.48 -14.80 -2.04
C HIS A 102 6.28 -13.97 -1.59
N VAL A 103 6.27 -12.69 -1.91
CA VAL A 103 5.17 -11.79 -1.56
C VAL A 103 4.62 -11.17 -2.83
N GLU A 104 3.35 -11.45 -3.13
CA GLU A 104 2.61 -10.78 -4.18
C GLU A 104 1.79 -9.63 -3.59
N ALA A 105 2.12 -8.39 -3.95
CA ALA A 105 1.44 -7.19 -3.47
C ALA A 105 0.52 -6.60 -4.54
N TYR A 106 -0.73 -6.37 -4.14
CA TYR A 106 -1.80 -5.81 -4.95
C TYR A 106 -2.29 -4.52 -4.32
N TYR A 107 -2.47 -3.47 -5.12
CA TYR A 107 -2.90 -2.16 -4.65
C TYR A 107 -4.16 -1.72 -5.38
N TYR A 108 -5.12 -1.20 -4.63
CA TYR A 108 -6.42 -0.74 -5.13
C TYR A 108 -6.67 0.68 -4.64
N MET A 109 -6.74 1.64 -5.56
CA MET A 109 -7.13 3.00 -5.23
C MET A 109 -8.65 3.09 -5.18
N VAL A 110 -9.17 3.56 -4.06
CA VAL A 110 -10.59 3.83 -3.85
C VAL A 110 -10.83 5.30 -4.15
N LYS A 111 -11.60 5.59 -5.19
CA LYS A 111 -12.02 6.96 -5.51
C LYS A 111 -13.09 7.45 -4.56
N ASP A 112 -13.28 8.77 -4.50
CA ASP A 112 -14.34 9.39 -3.67
C ASP A 112 -15.76 8.92 -4.05
N ASP A 113 -15.94 8.48 -5.30
CA ASP A 113 -17.17 7.88 -5.82
C ASP A 113 -17.28 6.35 -5.59
N ASN A 114 -16.37 5.78 -4.80
CA ASN A 114 -16.19 4.35 -4.54
C ASN A 114 -15.78 3.50 -5.76
N THR A 115 -15.40 4.12 -6.89
CA THR A 115 -14.81 3.38 -8.00
C THR A 115 -13.42 2.87 -7.61
N ILE A 116 -13.12 1.63 -7.96
CA ILE A 116 -11.84 0.98 -7.69
C ILE A 116 -10.94 1.05 -8.92
N VAL A 117 -9.70 1.49 -8.73
CA VAL A 117 -8.67 1.48 -9.77
C VAL A 117 -7.48 0.65 -9.30
N PRO A 118 -7.21 -0.52 -9.91
CA PRO A 118 -6.07 -1.35 -9.55
C PRO A 118 -4.75 -0.76 -10.09
N LEU A 119 -3.67 -0.92 -9.31
CA LEU A 119 -2.30 -0.74 -9.80
C LEU A 119 -1.73 -2.07 -10.30
N PRO A 120 -0.68 -2.05 -11.13
CA PRO A 120 0.05 -3.26 -11.48
C PRO A 120 0.53 -4.03 -10.25
N ARG A 121 0.48 -5.37 -10.32
CA ARG A 121 0.97 -6.24 -9.25
C ARG A 121 2.48 -6.10 -9.08
N ILE A 122 2.93 -6.07 -7.83
CA ILE A 122 4.34 -6.18 -7.45
C ILE A 122 4.65 -7.60 -6.93
N LYS A 123 5.81 -8.12 -7.28
CA LYS A 123 6.32 -9.41 -6.78
C LYS A 123 7.67 -9.21 -6.11
N ASN A 124 7.77 -9.60 -4.85
CA ASN A 124 9.01 -9.61 -4.08
C ASN A 124 9.42 -11.03 -3.74
N VAL A 125 10.73 -11.29 -3.72
CA VAL A 125 11.32 -12.58 -3.33
C VAL A 125 12.43 -12.33 -2.32
N TYR A 126 12.27 -12.91 -1.14
CA TYR A 126 13.18 -12.78 0.00
C TYR A 126 13.89 -14.11 0.25
N CYS A 127 15.16 -14.16 -0.14
CA CYS A 127 16.10 -15.25 0.16
C CYS A 127 17.16 -14.76 1.17
N GLU A 128 18.13 -15.61 1.54
CA GLU A 128 19.13 -15.33 2.59
C GLU A 128 19.88 -14.00 2.45
N ASN A 129 20.07 -13.51 1.22
CA ASN A 129 20.77 -12.24 0.93
C ASN A 129 19.88 -11.21 0.19
N SER A 130 18.56 -11.28 0.36
CA SER A 130 17.67 -10.29 -0.24
C SER A 130 17.78 -8.96 0.50
N ASP A 131 18.39 -7.98 -0.17
CA ASP A 131 18.63 -6.63 0.34
C ASP A 131 17.67 -5.60 -0.26
N ARG A 132 16.67 -6.03 -1.02
CA ARG A 132 15.80 -5.15 -1.79
C ARG A 132 14.36 -5.59 -1.85
N ASP A 133 13.48 -4.61 -1.91
CA ASP A 133 12.06 -4.81 -2.21
C ASP A 133 11.55 -3.78 -3.22
N PHE A 134 10.43 -4.10 -3.85
CA PHE A 134 9.65 -3.21 -4.68
C PHE A 134 8.36 -2.82 -3.96
N GLN A 135 7.99 -1.54 -4.06
CA GLN A 135 6.75 -1.01 -3.48
C GLN A 135 6.27 0.24 -4.20
N TYR A 136 4.98 0.57 -4.04
CA TYR A 136 4.47 1.87 -4.42
C TYR A 136 4.61 2.88 -3.29
N ILE A 137 5.06 4.09 -3.62
CA ILE A 137 5.08 5.26 -2.73
C ILE A 137 4.05 6.27 -3.23
N PHE A 138 3.16 6.66 -2.33
CA PHE A 138 2.13 7.66 -2.56
C PHE A 138 2.55 9.06 -2.09
N PRO A 139 1.94 10.14 -2.62
CA PRO A 139 2.32 11.52 -2.31
C PRO A 139 2.40 11.90 -0.83
N ASN A 140 1.59 11.27 0.04
CA ASN A 140 1.55 11.54 1.48
C ASN A 140 2.57 10.73 2.31
N GLN A 141 3.42 9.94 1.67
CA GLN A 141 4.43 9.10 2.31
C GLN A 141 5.83 9.72 2.20
N GLU A 142 6.82 9.11 2.87
CA GLU A 142 8.23 9.46 2.62
C GLU A 142 8.54 9.34 1.15
N PHE A 143 9.33 10.28 0.62
CA PHE A 143 9.74 10.28 -0.78
C PHE A 143 8.57 10.41 -1.78
N GLY A 144 7.35 10.64 -1.28
CA GLY A 144 6.18 10.89 -2.10
C GLY A 144 6.32 12.17 -2.92
N VAL A 145 5.89 12.11 -4.17
CA VAL A 145 5.86 13.26 -5.08
C VAL A 145 4.42 13.62 -5.36
N LYS A 146 4.07 14.90 -5.15
CA LYS A 146 2.71 15.40 -5.34
C LYS A 146 2.19 15.06 -6.74
N GLY A 147 1.03 14.39 -6.80
CA GLY A 147 0.37 14.02 -8.06
C GLY A 147 0.90 12.75 -8.72
N ASN A 148 1.92 12.10 -8.13
CA ASN A 148 2.57 10.94 -8.71
C ASN A 148 2.50 9.75 -7.76
N ILE A 149 2.37 8.56 -8.33
CA ILE A 149 2.56 7.28 -7.65
C ILE A 149 3.90 6.73 -8.14
N LEU A 150 4.81 6.42 -7.22
CA LEU A 150 6.15 5.97 -7.59
C LEU A 150 6.25 4.46 -7.38
N GLU A 151 6.55 3.69 -8.42
CA GLU A 151 7.09 2.34 -8.26
C GLU A 151 8.55 2.49 -7.87
N THR A 152 8.91 2.00 -6.71
CA THR A 152 10.24 2.17 -6.15
C THR A 152 10.90 0.83 -5.86
N GLN A 153 12.21 0.83 -5.92
CA GLN A 153 13.09 -0.22 -5.44
C GLN A 153 13.81 0.30 -4.19
N THR A 154 13.56 -0.33 -3.06
CA THR A 154 14.24 -0.04 -1.80
C THR A 154 15.46 -0.93 -1.67
N PHE A 155 16.55 -0.41 -1.12
CA PHE A 155 17.69 -1.20 -0.65
C PHE A 155 17.87 -1.02 0.85
N TYR A 156 18.13 -2.13 1.55
CA TYR A 156 18.39 -2.20 2.97
C TYR A 156 19.85 -2.57 3.19
N LYS A 157 20.64 -1.72 3.85
CA LYS A 157 22.02 -2.07 4.20
C LYS A 157 22.05 -2.94 5.46
N GLU A 158 22.60 -4.14 5.35
CA GLU A 158 22.71 -5.13 6.44
C GLU A 158 23.34 -4.59 7.74
N MET A 159 24.23 -3.60 7.66
CA MET A 159 24.98 -3.11 8.82
C MET A 159 24.37 -1.91 9.56
N LEU A 160 23.35 -1.27 9.00
CA LEU A 160 22.66 -0.13 9.62
C LEU A 160 21.19 -0.23 9.23
N LYS A 161 20.34 -0.74 10.13
CA LYS A 161 18.89 -0.90 9.93
C LYS A 161 18.15 0.38 9.53
N ASP A 162 18.84 1.52 9.54
CA ASP A 162 18.28 2.86 9.35
C ASP A 162 18.61 3.50 8.00
N VAL A 163 19.52 2.93 7.19
CA VAL A 163 19.87 3.52 5.88
C VAL A 163 19.05 2.84 4.79
N LYS A 164 17.94 3.49 4.43
CA LYS A 164 17.08 3.14 3.30
C LYS A 164 17.54 3.92 2.06
N TYR A 165 17.87 3.24 0.98
CA TYR A 165 18.04 3.89 -0.33
C TYR A 165 16.84 3.55 -1.22
N VAL A 166 16.21 4.57 -1.80
CA VAL A 166 15.01 4.38 -2.63
C VAL A 166 15.30 4.83 -4.06
N ASN A 167 15.24 3.91 -5.02
CA ASN A 167 15.30 4.26 -6.42
C ASN A 167 13.90 4.25 -7.03
N SER A 168 13.46 5.36 -7.64
CA SER A 168 12.23 5.32 -8.43
C SER A 168 12.51 4.61 -9.74
N MET A 169 11.71 3.59 -10.05
CA MET A 169 11.80 2.83 -11.29
C MET A 169 10.78 3.27 -12.32
N LYS A 170 9.57 3.58 -11.86
CA LYS A 170 8.48 4.11 -12.68
C LYS A 170 7.74 5.17 -11.89
N SER A 171 7.23 6.15 -12.61
CA SER A 171 6.32 7.13 -12.05
C SER A 171 5.01 7.06 -12.83
N PHE A 172 3.90 7.13 -12.11
CA PHE A 172 2.57 7.21 -12.69
C PHE A 172 1.97 8.56 -12.31
N VAL A 173 1.61 9.36 -13.31
CA VAL A 173 0.87 10.61 -13.08
C VAL A 173 -0.60 10.27 -12.86
N TRP A 174 -1.19 10.88 -11.84
CA TRP A 174 -2.60 10.75 -11.54
C TRP A 174 -3.38 12.00 -11.98
N ASN A 175 -4.22 11.83 -13.01
CA ASN A 175 -5.15 12.86 -13.51
C ASN A 175 -6.58 12.29 -13.66
N GLY A 176 -7.08 11.58 -12.66
CA GLY A 176 -8.36 10.85 -12.74
C GLY A 176 -8.25 9.46 -13.41
N GLY A 177 -7.02 9.06 -13.73
CA GLY A 177 -6.63 7.76 -14.25
C GLY A 177 -5.10 7.62 -14.17
N ILE A 178 -4.60 6.41 -14.36
CA ILE A 178 -3.16 6.10 -14.31
C ILE A 178 -2.54 6.37 -15.68
N VAL A 179 -1.60 7.30 -15.76
CA VAL A 179 -0.78 7.55 -16.95
C VAL A 179 0.68 7.29 -16.61
N LEU A 180 1.37 6.47 -17.39
CA LEU A 180 2.80 6.22 -17.19
C LEU A 180 3.59 7.49 -17.53
N ASP A 181 4.39 7.97 -16.58
CA ASP A 181 5.40 9.00 -16.80
C ASP A 181 6.74 8.32 -17.13
N SER A 182 7.40 8.80 -18.18
CA SER A 182 8.70 8.26 -18.62
C SER A 182 9.89 8.93 -17.94
N ASN A 183 9.66 9.96 -17.11
CA ASN A 183 10.72 10.66 -16.40
C ASN A 183 11.11 9.92 -15.10
N ILE A 184 12.18 9.14 -15.17
CA ILE A 184 12.75 8.42 -14.03
C ILE A 184 13.72 9.34 -13.29
N THR A 185 13.45 9.66 -12.01
CA THR A 185 14.38 10.42 -11.16
C THR A 185 14.70 9.61 -9.92
N ALA A 186 15.99 9.35 -9.64
CA ALA A 186 16.42 8.71 -8.40
C ALA A 186 16.16 9.64 -7.20
N ILE A 187 15.62 9.10 -6.10
CA ILE A 187 15.31 9.87 -4.88
C ILE A 187 16.13 9.30 -3.72
N ALA A 188 17.26 9.91 -3.41
CA ALA A 188 18.11 9.47 -2.29
C ALA A 188 17.75 10.20 -0.97
N SER A 189 17.72 9.47 0.15
CA SER A 189 17.94 10.03 1.49
C SER A 189 19.39 9.80 1.91
N ASN A 190 20.00 10.83 2.50
CA ASN A 190 21.31 10.75 3.19
C ASN A 190 21.11 10.49 4.67
#